data_AF-A0A9E2KCF5-F1
#
_entry.id   AF-A0A9E2KCF5-F1
#
_cell.length_a   1.000
_cell.length_b   1.000
_cell.length_c   1.000
_cell.angle_alpha   90.00
_cell.angle_beta   90.00
_cell.angle_gamma   90.00
#
_symmetry.space_group_name_H-M   'P 1'
#
loop_
_entity.id
_entity.type
_entity.pdbx_description
1 polymer ?
#
loop_
_entity_poly.entity_id
_entity_poly.type
_entity_poly.pdbx_seq_one_letter_code
_entity_poly.pdbx_strand_id
1 'polypeptide(L)'
;MAVVEEIIRVEADGTLSFGNYELKEKTKVLDFEVEGRLYKAKTFFEVTKLKRDGALVYESLPGTAVHNFKVTDSGVSFQVEGEESSQITLELEPEAEYKYIVNDVTVGNIKSTISGKVSFSVDCEREPQVVQLKRIK
;
A
#
# COMPACT_ATOMS: atom_id res chain seq x y z
N MET A 1 6.43 2.01 16.62
CA MET A 1 5.04 1.85 16.17
C MET A 1 4.61 0.40 16.41
N ALA A 2 3.32 0.16 16.67
CA ALA A 2 2.80 -1.19 16.85
C ALA A 2 2.34 -1.73 15.48
N VAL A 3 2.75 -2.95 15.17
CA VAL A 3 2.24 -3.72 14.03
C VAL A 3 0.71 -3.72 14.09
N VAL A 4 0.04 -3.62 12.93
CA VAL A 4 -1.43 -3.59 12.90
C VAL A 4 -1.95 -4.92 13.48
N GLU A 5 -2.48 -4.88 14.70
CA GLU A 5 -3.04 -6.06 15.39
C GLU A 5 -4.25 -6.63 14.61
N GLU A 6 -4.98 -5.73 13.95
CA GLU A 6 -6.05 -6.05 13.01
C GLU A 6 -5.51 -6.05 11.58
N ILE A 7 -5.73 -7.11 10.80
CA ILE A 7 -5.20 -7.24 9.42
C ILE A 7 -5.57 -6.06 8.51
N ILE A 8 -6.69 -5.40 8.79
CA ILE A 8 -7.21 -4.22 8.10
C ILE A 8 -8.11 -3.45 9.07
N ARG A 9 -7.98 -2.13 9.10
CA ARG A 9 -8.82 -1.21 9.89
C ARG A 9 -8.92 0.17 9.25
N VAL A 10 -9.93 0.93 9.65
CA VAL A 10 -10.07 2.36 9.30
C VAL A 10 -9.56 3.19 10.47
N GLU A 11 -8.69 4.15 10.18
CA GLU A 11 -8.14 5.08 11.16
C GLU A 11 -9.12 6.22 11.45
N ALA A 12 -8.89 6.97 12.53
CA ALA A 12 -9.77 8.07 12.95
C ALA A 12 -9.90 9.20 11.91
N ASP A 13 -8.93 9.33 11.00
CA ASP A 13 -8.92 10.31 9.90
C ASP A 13 -9.54 9.77 8.60
N GLY A 14 -10.11 8.55 8.63
CA GLY A 14 -10.74 7.89 7.50
C GLY A 14 -9.78 7.17 6.55
N THR A 15 -8.47 7.17 6.83
CA THR A 15 -7.50 6.39 6.06
C THR A 15 -7.52 4.92 6.44
N LEU A 16 -6.91 4.07 5.60
CA LEU A 16 -6.90 2.62 5.81
C LEU A 16 -5.52 2.15 6.27
N SER A 17 -5.47 1.34 7.31
CA SER A 17 -4.25 0.61 7.70
C SER A 17 -4.47 -0.88 7.54
N PHE A 18 -3.47 -1.59 7.02
CA PHE A 18 -3.59 -3.02 6.72
C PHE A 18 -2.22 -3.69 6.60
N GLY A 19 -2.22 -5.01 6.69
CA GLY A 19 -1.01 -5.79 6.56
C GLY A 19 -0.31 -6.03 7.89
N ASN A 20 0.38 -7.15 7.94
CA ASN A 20 1.16 -7.61 9.07
C ASN A 20 2.19 -8.60 8.51
N TYR A 21 3.44 -8.15 8.46
CA TYR A 21 4.57 -8.90 7.93
C TYR A 21 5.20 -9.84 8.97
N GLU A 22 4.84 -9.72 10.25
CA GLU A 22 5.35 -10.61 11.32
C GLU A 22 4.62 -11.96 11.34
N LEU A 23 3.48 -12.08 10.64
CA LEU A 23 2.74 -13.33 10.54
C LEU A 23 3.52 -14.36 9.73
N LYS A 24 3.82 -15.51 10.35
CA LYS A 24 4.44 -16.66 9.70
C LYS A 24 3.49 -17.37 8.74
N GLU A 25 2.20 -17.33 9.02
CA GLU A 25 1.16 -17.97 8.21
C GLU A 25 0.24 -16.94 7.57
N LYS A 26 -0.26 -17.29 6.40
CA LYS A 26 -1.18 -16.46 5.62
C LYS A 26 -2.50 -16.22 6.37
N THR A 27 -2.77 -14.97 6.67
CA THR A 27 -4.07 -14.52 7.20
C THR A 27 -4.82 -13.69 6.15
N LYS A 28 -6.15 -13.70 6.21
CA LYS A 28 -7.02 -12.97 5.27
C LYS A 28 -8.25 -12.41 5.97
N VAL A 29 -8.67 -11.23 5.53
CA VAL A 29 -9.99 -10.63 5.77
C VAL A 29 -10.63 -10.42 4.40
N LEU A 30 -11.87 -10.87 4.21
CA LEU A 30 -12.48 -10.98 2.89
C LEU A 30 -13.53 -9.91 2.58
N ASP A 31 -14.34 -9.55 3.58
CA ASP A 31 -15.55 -8.75 3.40
C ASP A 31 -15.52 -7.54 4.35
N PHE A 32 -14.41 -6.79 4.33
CA PHE A 32 -14.29 -5.57 5.14
C PHE A 32 -14.92 -4.40 4.40
N GLU A 33 -16.07 -3.92 4.86
CA GLU A 33 -16.81 -2.86 4.20
C GLU A 33 -16.34 -1.47 4.67
N VAL A 34 -16.01 -0.60 3.71
CA VAL A 34 -15.68 0.82 3.94
C VAL A 34 -16.44 1.65 2.92
N GLU A 35 -17.32 2.52 3.40
CA GLU A 35 -18.13 3.42 2.55
C GLU A 35 -18.86 2.69 1.39
N GLY A 36 -19.38 1.48 1.67
CA GLY A 36 -20.09 0.66 0.68
C GLY A 36 -19.19 -0.07 -0.33
N ARG A 37 -17.86 -0.03 -0.17
CA ARG A 37 -16.90 -0.81 -0.96
C ARG A 37 -16.34 -1.96 -0.14
N LEU A 38 -16.14 -3.11 -0.77
CA LEU A 38 -15.66 -4.32 -0.10
C LEU A 38 -14.16 -4.48 -0.29
N TYR A 39 -13.45 -4.57 0.83
CA TYR A 39 -12.02 -4.77 0.87
C TYR A 39 -11.66 -6.20 1.28
N LYS A 40 -10.67 -6.73 0.58
CA LYS A 40 -10.06 -8.03 0.86
C LYS A 40 -8.56 -7.86 1.10
N ALA A 41 -8.15 -8.02 2.35
CA ALA A 41 -6.76 -8.02 2.76
C ALA A 41 -6.25 -9.46 2.92
N LYS A 42 -5.04 -9.73 2.43
CA LYS A 42 -4.30 -10.97 2.66
C LYS A 42 -2.88 -10.57 3.04
N THR A 43 -2.37 -11.08 4.15
CA THR A 43 -1.02 -10.71 4.62
C THR A 43 -0.33 -11.85 5.34
N PHE A 44 0.99 -11.88 5.19
CA PHE A 44 1.99 -12.63 5.95
C PHE A 44 3.39 -12.19 5.49
N PHE A 45 4.45 -12.72 6.11
CA PHE A 45 5.83 -12.29 5.87
C PHE A 45 6.27 -12.24 4.40
N GLU A 46 5.72 -13.06 3.50
CA GLU A 46 6.11 -13.02 2.08
C GLU A 46 5.27 -12.05 1.24
N VAL A 47 4.02 -11.75 1.64
CA VAL A 47 3.09 -10.97 0.81
C VAL A 47 2.07 -10.22 1.65
N THR A 48 1.93 -8.92 1.37
CA THR A 48 0.75 -8.13 1.75
C THR A 48 -0.01 -7.75 0.50
N LYS A 49 -1.32 -7.99 0.47
CA LYS A 49 -2.18 -7.72 -0.69
C LYS A 49 -3.52 -7.18 -0.24
N LEU A 50 -3.89 -6.03 -0.80
CA LEU A 50 -5.19 -5.39 -0.63
C LEU A 50 -5.92 -5.34 -1.99
N LYS A 51 -7.17 -5.78 -1.97
CA LYS A 51 -8.10 -5.61 -3.08
C LYS A 51 -9.33 -4.83 -2.63
N ARG A 52 -9.92 -4.07 -3.55
CA ARG A 52 -11.19 -3.35 -3.38
C ARG A 52 -12.11 -3.73 -4.53
N ASP A 53 -13.30 -4.24 -4.21
CA ASP A 53 -14.30 -4.69 -5.18
C ASP A 53 -13.72 -5.65 -6.23
N GLY A 54 -12.77 -6.50 -5.81
CA GLY A 54 -12.07 -7.47 -6.67
C GLY A 54 -10.82 -6.94 -7.40
N ALA A 55 -10.71 -5.62 -7.59
CA ALA A 55 -9.56 -4.95 -8.21
C ALA A 55 -8.37 -4.87 -7.25
N LEU A 56 -7.15 -4.89 -7.78
CA LEU A 56 -5.94 -4.72 -6.98
C LEU A 56 -5.85 -3.26 -6.52
N VAL A 57 -5.42 -3.04 -5.28
CA VAL A 57 -5.11 -1.69 -4.77
C VAL A 57 -3.64 -1.63 -4.37
N TYR A 58 -3.18 -2.64 -3.63
CA TYR A 58 -1.82 -2.74 -3.12
C TYR A 58 -1.36 -4.20 -3.14
N GLU A 59 -0.12 -4.43 -3.52
CA GLU A 59 0.61 -5.68 -3.27
C GLU A 59 2.07 -5.39 -2.95
N SER A 60 2.65 -6.07 -1.96
CA SER A 60 4.09 -6.05 -1.69
C SER A 60 4.66 -7.46 -1.62
N LEU A 61 5.92 -7.59 -2.06
CA LEU A 61 6.77 -8.75 -1.82
C LEU A 61 8.18 -8.27 -1.42
N PRO A 62 8.70 -8.60 -0.22
CA PRO A 62 8.04 -9.30 0.88
C PRO A 62 6.81 -8.59 1.48
N GLY A 63 6.21 -9.22 2.49
CA GLY A 63 5.07 -8.67 3.23
C GLY A 63 5.43 -7.39 3.95
N THR A 64 4.46 -6.49 4.06
CA THR A 64 4.58 -5.19 4.72
C THR A 64 3.37 -4.91 5.62
N ALA A 65 3.51 -3.94 6.51
CA ALA A 65 2.39 -3.30 7.18
C ALA A 65 2.30 -1.87 6.67
N VAL A 66 1.09 -1.49 6.27
CA VAL A 66 0.79 -0.21 5.62
C VAL A 66 -0.11 0.57 6.55
N HIS A 67 0.27 1.82 6.83
CA HIS A 67 -0.45 2.71 7.72
C HIS A 67 -0.90 3.95 6.97
N ASN A 68 -2.06 4.48 7.33
CA ASN A 68 -2.61 5.72 6.81
C ASN A 68 -2.70 5.76 5.26
N PHE A 69 -3.09 4.65 4.64
CA PHE A 69 -3.22 4.53 3.20
C PHE A 69 -4.36 5.40 2.69
N LYS A 70 -4.01 6.34 1.81
CA LYS A 70 -4.93 7.33 1.26
C LYS A 70 -4.75 7.46 -0.24
N VAL A 71 -5.86 7.31 -0.97
CA VAL A 71 -5.92 7.55 -2.41
C VAL A 71 -6.74 8.81 -2.66
N THR A 72 -6.25 9.66 -3.55
CA THR A 72 -6.89 10.91 -3.98
C THR A 72 -6.79 11.01 -5.51
N ASP A 73 -7.51 11.97 -6.11
CA ASP A 73 -7.39 12.27 -7.54
C ASP A 73 -5.97 12.72 -7.94
N SER A 74 -5.20 13.21 -6.97
CA SER A 74 -3.83 13.68 -7.14
C SER A 74 -2.77 12.58 -6.95
N GLY A 75 -3.17 11.36 -6.60
CA GLY A 75 -2.28 10.23 -6.35
C GLY A 75 -2.49 9.57 -4.99
N VAL A 76 -1.45 8.97 -4.44
CA VAL A 76 -1.53 8.10 -3.24
C VAL A 76 -0.44 8.42 -2.23
N SER A 77 -0.76 8.29 -0.94
CA SER A 77 0.18 8.42 0.17
C SER A 77 -0.06 7.36 1.23
N PHE A 78 1.01 6.85 1.83
CA PHE A 78 0.95 5.89 2.94
C PHE A 78 2.28 5.84 3.68
N GLN A 79 2.26 5.25 4.88
CA GLN A 79 3.45 4.79 5.58
C GLN A 79 3.58 3.28 5.38
N VAL A 80 4.80 2.79 5.23
CA VAL A 80 5.07 1.35 5.06
C VAL A 80 6.26 0.90 5.88
N GLU A 81 6.11 -0.24 6.54
CA GLU A 81 7.15 -0.93 7.31
C GLU A 81 7.22 -2.40 6.89
N GLY A 82 8.39 -3.01 7.11
CA GLY A 82 8.69 -4.39 6.75
C GLY A 82 10.03 -4.85 7.34
N GLU A 83 10.34 -6.13 7.24
CA GLU A 83 11.65 -6.65 7.70
C GLU A 83 12.80 -6.32 6.73
N GLU A 84 12.49 -6.11 5.45
CA GLU A 84 13.47 -5.81 4.41
C GLU A 84 12.84 -5.04 3.23
N SER A 85 13.70 -4.53 2.35
CA SER A 85 13.34 -3.95 1.05
C SER A 85 12.22 -4.73 0.35
N SER A 86 11.12 -4.03 0.04
CA SER A 86 9.92 -4.63 -0.53
C SER A 86 9.57 -4.01 -1.87
N GLN A 87 9.24 -4.88 -2.84
CA GLN A 87 8.70 -4.47 -4.12
C GLN A 87 7.20 -4.25 -3.99
N ILE A 88 6.77 -2.99 -4.11
CA ILE A 88 5.37 -2.59 -4.02
C ILE A 88 4.79 -2.45 -5.43
N THR A 89 3.56 -2.92 -5.62
CA THR A 89 2.75 -2.71 -6.80
C THR A 89 1.42 -2.09 -6.42
N LEU A 90 1.06 -0.98 -7.07
CA LEU A 90 -0.22 -0.30 -6.92
C LEU A 90 -0.96 -0.27 -8.25
N GLU A 91 -2.28 -0.21 -8.20
CA GLU A 91 -3.12 0.10 -9.35
C GLU A 91 -3.65 1.53 -9.21
N LEU A 92 -3.23 2.40 -10.11
CA LEU A 92 -3.55 3.83 -10.18
C LEU A 92 -4.23 4.15 -11.51
N GLU A 93 -4.40 5.44 -11.83
CA GLU A 93 -4.92 5.84 -13.14
C GLU A 93 -4.00 5.36 -14.28
N PRO A 94 -4.54 4.72 -15.33
CA PRO A 94 -3.79 4.31 -16.51
C PRO A 94 -3.02 5.41 -17.22
N GLU A 95 -1.83 5.06 -17.71
CA GLU A 95 -0.98 5.91 -18.54
C GLU A 95 -0.59 7.29 -17.96
N ALA A 96 -0.73 7.46 -16.64
CA ALA A 96 -0.41 8.68 -15.92
C ALA A 96 1.02 8.65 -15.35
N GLU A 97 1.61 9.83 -15.16
CA GLU A 97 2.95 10.00 -14.59
C GLU A 97 2.88 10.58 -13.18
N TYR A 98 3.65 10.00 -12.27
CA TYR A 98 3.68 10.33 -10.85
C TYR A 98 5.11 10.63 -10.41
N LYS A 99 5.27 11.66 -9.57
CA LYS A 99 6.49 11.90 -8.82
C LYS A 99 6.51 10.94 -7.64
N TYR A 100 7.56 10.12 -7.57
CA TYR A 100 7.81 9.17 -6.49
C TYR A 100 8.68 9.80 -5.41
N ILE A 101 8.15 9.84 -4.19
CA ILE A 101 8.77 10.48 -3.02
C ILE A 101 8.79 9.47 -1.88
N VAL A 102 9.94 9.37 -1.20
CA VAL A 102 10.11 8.59 0.04
C VAL A 102 10.74 9.52 1.08
N ASN A 103 10.12 9.63 2.27
CA ASN A 103 10.56 10.51 3.36
C ASN A 103 10.89 11.94 2.88
N ASP A 104 9.97 12.54 2.11
CA ASP A 104 10.10 13.86 1.51
C ASP A 104 11.24 14.04 0.49
N VAL A 105 11.99 12.98 0.17
CA VAL A 105 13.01 12.95 -0.88
C VAL A 105 12.41 12.44 -2.19
N THR A 106 12.55 13.21 -3.26
CA THR A 106 12.14 12.74 -4.60
C THR A 106 13.11 11.67 -5.09
N VAL A 107 12.60 10.45 -5.27
CA VAL A 107 13.36 9.32 -5.81
C VAL A 107 13.38 9.36 -7.34
N GLY A 108 12.28 9.78 -7.96
CA GLY A 108 12.19 9.93 -9.40
C GLY A 108 10.75 10.10 -9.90
N ASN A 109 10.53 9.81 -11.17
CA ASN A 109 9.20 9.74 -11.78
C ASN A 109 8.88 8.29 -12.16
N ILE A 110 7.63 7.91 -12.01
CA ILE A 110 7.10 6.61 -12.38
C ILE A 110 5.84 6.79 -13.24
N LYS A 111 5.75 6.01 -14.32
CA LYS A 111 4.59 6.01 -15.21
C LYS A 111 3.79 4.72 -14.99
N SER A 112 2.47 4.84 -14.86
CA SER A 112 1.59 3.69 -14.82
C SER A 112 1.46 3.04 -16.21
N THR A 113 1.25 1.73 -16.23
CA THR A 113 0.96 0.99 -17.45
C THR A 113 -0.42 1.35 -18.01
N ILE A 114 -0.75 0.81 -19.19
CA ILE A 114 -2.11 0.86 -19.77
C ILE A 114 -3.16 0.25 -18.83
N SER A 115 -2.75 -0.66 -17.93
CA SER A 115 -3.61 -1.24 -16.91
C SER A 115 -3.56 -0.50 -15.56
N GLY A 116 -2.95 0.69 -15.51
CA GLY A 116 -2.86 1.49 -14.28
C GLY A 116 -1.79 1.04 -13.30
N LYS A 117 -1.05 -0.03 -13.57
CA LYS A 117 -0.10 -0.59 -12.61
C LYS A 117 1.19 0.24 -12.54
N VAL A 118 1.66 0.46 -11.33
CA VAL A 118 2.99 0.98 -11.02
C VAL A 118 3.68 0.01 -10.07
N SER A 119 4.97 -0.24 -10.29
CA SER A 119 5.77 -1.07 -9.41
C SER A 119 7.09 -0.37 -9.07
N PHE A 120 7.44 -0.34 -7.79
CA PHE A 120 8.62 0.36 -7.28
C PHE A 120 9.13 -0.34 -6.01
N SER A 121 10.42 -0.18 -5.72
CA SER A 121 11.02 -0.70 -4.49
C SER A 121 11.03 0.38 -3.42
N VAL A 122 10.73 -0.01 -2.18
CA VAL A 122 10.92 0.79 -0.97
C VAL A 122 11.87 0.02 -0.07
N ASP A 123 12.88 0.69 0.47
CA ASP A 123 13.76 0.11 1.47
C ASP A 123 13.03 0.10 2.82
N CYS A 124 12.20 -0.92 3.02
CA CYS A 124 11.41 -1.06 4.22
C CYS A 124 12.30 -1.56 5.35
N GLU A 125 12.17 -0.91 6.50
CA GLU A 125 12.70 -1.36 7.78
C GLU A 125 11.56 -1.40 8.81
N ARG A 126 11.88 -1.79 10.04
CA ARG A 126 10.95 -1.70 11.18
C ARG A 126 10.58 -0.26 11.56
N GLU A 127 11.24 0.74 10.95
CA GLU A 127 10.84 2.13 10.99
C GLU A 127 10.00 2.48 9.74
N PRO A 128 8.76 3.00 9.92
CA PRO A 128 7.90 3.32 8.79
C PRO A 128 8.49 4.37 7.84
N GLN A 129 8.51 4.03 6.56
CA GLN A 129 8.86 4.92 5.46
C GLN A 129 7.60 5.63 4.95
N VAL A 130 7.65 6.95 4.77
CA VAL A 130 6.53 7.73 4.19
C VAL A 130 6.67 7.72 2.67
N VAL A 131 5.72 7.10 1.98
CA VAL A 131 5.67 7.00 0.52
C VAL A 131 4.59 7.91 -0.04
N GLN A 132 4.91 8.65 -1.10
CA GLN A 132 3.95 9.43 -1.86
C GLN A 132 4.18 9.26 -3.37
N LEU A 133 3.11 9.00 -4.11
CA LEU A 133 3.06 9.14 -5.56
C LEU A 133 2.13 10.30 -5.90
N LYS A 134 2.69 11.40 -6.38
CA LYS A 134 1.93 12.62 -6.73
C LYS A 134 1.86 12.78 -8.25
N ARG A 135 0.66 12.82 -8.81
CA ARG A 135 0.44 12.99 -10.26
C ARG A 135 1.10 14.29 -10.75
N ILE A 136 1.82 14.21 -11.86
CA ILE A 136 2.59 15.34 -12.43
C ILE A 136 1.76 16.10 -13.48
N LYS A 137 0.84 15.42 -14.19
CA LYS A 137 -0.03 15.98 -15.23
C LYS A 137 -1.36 15.25 -15.29
#